data_AF-A0A1Q3HS96-F1
#
_entry.id   AF-A0A1Q3HS96-F1
#
_cell.length_a   1.000
_cell.length_b   1.000
_cell.length_c   1.000
_cell.angle_alpha   90.00
_cell.angle_beta   90.00
_cell.angle_gamma   90.00
#
_symmetry.space_group_name_H-M   'P 1'
#
loop_
_entity.id
_entity.type
_entity.pdbx_description
1 polymer ?
#
loop_
_entity_poly.entity_id
_entity_poly.type
_entity_poly.pdbx_seq_one_letter_code
_entity_poly.pdbx_strand_id
1 'polypeptide(L)'
;MSLVQLLLDISPGSPRRQEVWGQLYAQLQELASEDFIVQSTGKSLNIPQQDRDDVINAVALKILEKSPLPVVTRSEGECRRYLKAMLRNRWIDEQRRRNRHEQLALEEQADSASLASTPPSSDAALSLTDNRKLLERVYQELYSRRAPRFRKELTHTWAQVRGLAFEDATMQELLRNDEGVTASTSQSERKAAQQRIHQNHSRLRKSLLLTVDVMNQEGLLSPDDAMLARQLIANLNRCQSDSVAGVAHGKSP
;
A
#
# COMPACT_ATOMS: atom_id res chain seq x y z
N MET A 1 32.95 -8.75 15.07
CA MET A 1 33.04 -8.76 13.59
C MET A 1 32.21 -7.60 13.08
N SER A 2 32.66 -6.85 12.08
CA SER A 2 31.86 -5.73 11.53
C SER A 2 30.63 -6.27 10.79
N LEU A 3 29.55 -5.49 10.78
CA LEU A 3 28.31 -5.90 10.10
C LEU A 3 28.51 -6.09 8.58
N VAL A 4 29.42 -5.32 8.00
CA VAL A 4 29.81 -5.44 6.58
C VAL A 4 30.44 -6.80 6.31
N GLN A 5 31.44 -7.20 7.12
CA GLN A 5 32.11 -8.48 6.97
C GLN A 5 31.15 -9.65 7.20
N LEU A 6 30.26 -9.51 8.17
CA LEU A 6 29.23 -10.50 8.47
C LEU A 6 28.30 -10.75 7.27
N LEU A 7 27.87 -9.69 6.58
CA LEU A 7 27.02 -9.79 5.40
C LEU A 7 27.78 -10.28 4.15
N LEU A 8 29.10 -10.03 4.05
CA LEU A 8 29.94 -10.68 3.03
C LEU A 8 30.03 -12.18 3.30
N ASP A 9 30.35 -12.57 4.53
CA ASP A 9 30.60 -13.95 4.94
C ASP A 9 29.32 -14.82 4.94
N ILE A 10 28.12 -14.23 4.93
CA ILE A 10 26.85 -14.96 4.79
C ILE A 10 26.46 -15.22 3.33
N SER A 11 27.20 -14.66 2.37
CA SER A 11 26.92 -14.81 0.93
C SER A 11 27.06 -16.26 0.45
N PRO A 12 26.31 -16.67 -0.60
CA PRO A 12 26.45 -18.00 -1.17
C PRO A 12 27.91 -18.29 -1.56
N GLY A 13 28.42 -19.46 -1.20
CA GLY A 13 29.79 -19.88 -1.48
C GLY A 13 30.83 -19.52 -0.41
N SER A 14 30.46 -18.75 0.62
CA SER A 14 31.36 -18.53 1.76
C SER A 14 31.52 -19.80 2.61
N PRO A 15 32.76 -20.24 2.92
CA PRO A 15 32.99 -21.40 3.79
C PRO A 15 32.58 -21.12 5.25
N ARG A 16 32.46 -19.85 5.62
CA ARG A 16 32.13 -19.42 6.99
C ARG A 16 30.64 -19.22 7.24
N ARG A 17 29.80 -19.49 6.24
CA ARG A 17 28.37 -19.16 6.25
C ARG A 17 27.63 -19.73 7.47
N GLN A 18 27.94 -20.96 7.88
CA GLN A 18 27.35 -21.58 9.06
C GLN A 18 27.85 -20.93 10.37
N GLU A 19 29.12 -20.53 10.42
CA GLU A 19 29.74 -19.89 11.59
C GLU A 19 29.19 -18.48 11.83
N VAL A 20 28.98 -17.71 10.76
CA VAL A 20 28.54 -16.31 10.86
C VAL A 20 27.02 -16.18 10.99
N TRP A 21 26.27 -17.26 10.81
CA TRP A 21 24.81 -17.26 10.96
C TRP A 21 24.35 -16.86 12.37
N GLY A 22 24.94 -17.47 13.41
CA GLY A 22 24.60 -17.14 14.79
C GLY A 22 24.92 -15.69 15.14
N GLN A 23 26.01 -15.15 14.58
CA GLN A 23 26.40 -13.75 14.75
C GLN A 23 25.45 -12.79 14.03
N LEU A 24 24.98 -13.13 12.82
CA LEU A 24 23.94 -12.39 12.12
C LEU A 24 22.62 -12.38 12.90
N TYR A 25 22.23 -13.53 13.44
CA TYR A 25 21.01 -13.64 14.22
C TYR A 25 21.05 -12.78 15.48
N ALA A 26 22.16 -12.81 16.23
CA ALA A 26 22.38 -11.97 17.40
C ALA A 26 22.34 -10.46 17.06
N GLN A 27 22.95 -10.07 15.93
CA GLN A 27 22.89 -8.69 15.45
C GLN A 27 21.46 -8.26 15.10
N LEU A 28 20.67 -9.13 14.47
CA LEU A 28 19.26 -8.83 14.19
C LEU A 28 18.43 -8.74 15.47
N GLN A 29 18.70 -9.56 16.48
CA GLN A 29 18.06 -9.47 17.80
C GLN A 29 18.33 -8.11 18.47
N GLU A 30 19.59 -7.68 18.48
CA GLU A 30 19.97 -6.36 19.01
C GLU A 30 19.20 -5.25 18.29
N LEU A 31 19.23 -5.25 16.95
CA LEU A 31 18.54 -4.23 16.14
C LEU A 31 17.01 -4.25 16.28
N ALA A 32 16.41 -5.42 16.48
CA ALA A 32 14.97 -5.58 16.66
C ALA A 32 14.49 -5.13 18.06
N SER A 33 15.40 -5.07 19.04
CA SER A 33 15.10 -4.57 20.37
C SER A 33 15.07 -3.04 20.45
N GLU A 34 15.61 -2.36 19.43
CA GLU A 34 15.63 -0.91 19.35
C GLU A 34 14.33 -0.32 18.80
N ASP A 35 14.00 0.88 19.27
CA ASP A 35 12.88 1.66 18.78
C ASP A 35 13.11 2.16 17.34
N PHE A 36 12.10 2.00 16.49
CA PHE A 36 12.12 2.49 15.11
C PHE A 36 11.32 3.79 15.02
N ILE A 37 11.99 4.91 14.74
CA ILE A 37 11.28 6.17 14.49
C ILE A 37 10.69 6.17 13.08
N VAL A 38 9.36 6.27 13.00
CA VAL A 38 8.66 6.45 11.72
C VAL A 38 8.76 7.92 11.31
N GLN A 39 9.65 8.23 10.36
CA GLN A 39 9.92 9.61 9.93
C GLN A 39 8.69 10.42 9.51
N SER A 40 7.64 9.77 9.00
CA SER A 40 6.41 10.45 8.56
C SER A 40 5.47 10.82 9.70
N THR A 41 5.57 10.20 10.88
CA THR A 41 4.64 10.42 12.00
C THR A 41 5.34 10.78 13.31
N GLY A 42 6.67 10.68 13.38
CA GLY A 42 7.44 10.85 14.61
C GLY A 42 7.20 9.77 15.67
N LYS A 43 6.29 8.82 15.42
CA LYS A 43 5.94 7.77 16.38
C LYS A 43 7.06 6.74 16.45
N SER A 44 7.43 6.40 17.68
CA SER A 44 8.25 5.23 17.96
C SER A 44 7.42 3.97 17.68
N LEU A 45 7.99 3.08 16.89
CA LEU A 45 7.41 1.79 16.55
C LEU A 45 8.36 0.74 17.11
N ASN A 46 7.84 -0.11 17.99
CA ASN A 46 8.59 -1.20 18.61
C ASN A 46 8.01 -2.53 18.14
N ILE A 47 8.86 -3.54 17.94
CA ILE A 47 8.44 -4.90 17.64
C ILE A 47 8.18 -5.59 18.99
N PRO A 48 6.94 -6.00 19.31
CA PRO A 48 6.61 -6.67 20.55
C PRO A 48 7.47 -7.93 20.75
N GLN A 49 7.89 -8.20 21.99
CA GLN A 49 8.81 -9.29 22.29
C GLN A 49 8.35 -10.66 21.75
N GLN A 50 7.05 -10.94 21.85
CA GLN A 50 6.41 -12.16 21.35
C GLN A 50 6.50 -12.33 19.82
N ASP A 51 6.67 -11.23 19.07
CA ASP A 51 6.71 -11.22 17.61
C ASP A 51 8.14 -11.10 17.05
N ARG A 52 9.14 -10.87 17.92
CA ARG A 52 10.52 -10.55 17.50
C ARG A 52 11.16 -11.72 16.76
N ASP A 53 11.08 -12.92 17.31
CA ASP A 53 11.74 -14.08 16.72
C ASP A 53 11.18 -14.40 15.33
N ASP A 54 9.87 -14.29 15.13
CA ASP A 54 9.25 -14.49 13.81
C ASP A 54 9.70 -13.45 12.79
N VAL A 55 9.76 -12.17 13.19
CA VAL A 55 10.23 -11.09 12.32
C VAL A 55 11.72 -11.27 11.99
N ILE A 56 12.54 -11.61 12.99
CA ILE A 56 13.98 -11.85 12.82
C ILE A 56 14.21 -13.05 11.90
N ASN A 57 13.56 -14.18 12.15
CA ASN A 57 13.65 -15.38 11.32
C ASN A 57 13.29 -15.08 9.86
N ALA A 58 12.19 -14.37 9.63
CA ALA A 58 11.77 -14.00 8.28
C ALA A 58 12.79 -13.08 7.58
N VAL A 59 13.39 -12.13 8.31
CA VAL A 59 14.44 -11.26 7.77
C VAL A 59 15.72 -12.04 7.51
N ALA A 60 16.14 -12.91 8.44
CA ALA A 60 17.34 -13.72 8.32
C ALA A 60 17.27 -14.67 7.12
N LEU A 61 16.14 -15.35 6.92
CA LEU A 61 15.87 -16.17 5.73
C LEU A 61 15.94 -15.33 4.45
N LYS A 62 15.32 -14.15 4.44
CA LYS A 62 15.38 -13.23 3.29
C LYS A 62 16.80 -12.77 2.97
N ILE A 63 17.64 -12.59 3.98
CA ILE A 63 19.07 -12.29 3.79
C ILE A 63 19.75 -13.48 3.12
N LEU A 64 19.53 -14.71 3.59
CA LEU A 64 20.12 -15.91 2.96
C LEU A 64 19.72 -16.08 1.49
N GLU A 65 18.46 -15.80 1.15
CA GLU A 65 17.93 -15.93 -0.20
C GLU A 65 18.43 -14.84 -1.16
N LYS A 66 18.65 -13.62 -0.65
CA LYS A 66 18.95 -12.43 -1.47
C LYS A 66 20.40 -11.97 -1.34
N SER A 67 21.24 -12.70 -0.62
CA SER A 67 22.67 -12.39 -0.49
C SER A 67 23.42 -12.71 -1.80
N PRO A 68 24.40 -11.88 -2.22
CA PRO A 68 24.89 -10.67 -1.56
C PRO A 68 23.90 -9.51 -1.62
N LEU A 69 23.70 -8.83 -0.49
CA LEU A 69 22.81 -7.67 -0.41
C LEU A 69 23.46 -6.45 -1.09
N PRO A 70 22.67 -5.52 -1.66
CA PRO A 70 23.20 -4.34 -2.35
C PRO A 70 23.90 -3.33 -1.42
N VAL A 71 23.80 -3.50 -0.10
CA VAL A 71 24.43 -2.64 0.91
C VAL A 71 25.82 -3.12 1.34
N VAL A 72 26.24 -4.31 0.91
CA VAL A 72 27.45 -4.96 1.43
C VAL A 72 28.75 -4.25 1.03
N THR A 73 28.73 -3.39 0.01
CA THR A 73 29.87 -2.55 -0.39
C THR A 73 29.93 -1.20 0.33
N ARG A 74 29.06 -0.98 1.33
CA ARG A 74 28.86 0.33 1.96
C ARG A 74 29.39 0.39 3.39
N SER A 75 29.25 1.57 4.00
CA SER A 75 29.66 1.80 5.40
C SER A 75 28.82 0.98 6.38
N GLU A 76 29.38 0.68 7.55
CA GLU A 76 28.70 -0.08 8.62
C GLU A 76 27.37 0.57 9.05
N GLY A 77 27.34 1.91 9.12
CA GLY A 77 26.13 2.67 9.43
C GLY A 77 25.02 2.52 8.37
N GLU A 78 25.37 2.29 7.10
CA GLU A 78 24.40 2.02 6.04
C GLU A 78 23.89 0.59 6.10
N CYS A 79 24.75 -0.40 6.35
CA CYS A 79 24.34 -1.78 6.60
C CYS A 79 23.35 -1.85 7.76
N ARG A 80 23.65 -1.18 8.87
CA ARG A 80 22.78 -1.13 10.05
C ARG A 80 21.42 -0.51 9.73
N ARG A 81 21.41 0.64 9.03
CA ARG A 81 20.17 1.29 8.57
C ARG A 81 19.35 0.38 7.65
N TYR A 82 20.02 -0.34 6.76
CA TYR A 82 19.36 -1.26 5.83
C TYR A 82 18.70 -2.44 6.55
N LEU A 83 19.40 -3.10 7.49
CA LEU A 83 18.84 -4.18 8.27
C LEU A 83 17.67 -3.71 9.15
N LYS A 84 17.79 -2.54 9.79
CA LYS A 84 16.67 -1.92 10.52
C LYS A 84 15.46 -1.67 9.62
N ALA A 85 15.68 -1.21 8.39
CA ALA A 85 14.60 -1.03 7.44
C ALA A 85 13.95 -2.37 7.04
N MET A 86 14.73 -3.45 6.91
CA MET A 86 14.18 -4.79 6.65
C MET A 86 13.29 -5.28 7.79
N LEU A 87 13.75 -5.19 9.03
CA LEU A 87 12.98 -5.56 10.24
C LEU A 87 11.68 -4.74 10.34
N ARG A 88 11.80 -3.41 10.23
CA ARG A 88 10.64 -2.50 10.26
C ARG A 88 9.62 -2.82 9.17
N ASN A 89 10.07 -2.99 7.92
CA ASN A 89 9.18 -3.27 6.81
C ASN A 89 8.48 -4.62 6.97
N ARG A 90 9.21 -5.64 7.46
CA ARG A 90 8.62 -6.95 7.74
C ARG A 90 7.54 -6.87 8.80
N TRP A 91 7.80 -6.16 9.90
CA TRP A 91 6.82 -5.96 10.96
C TRP A 91 5.56 -5.23 10.47
N ILE A 92 5.73 -4.14 9.70
CA ILE A 92 4.62 -3.42 9.09
C ILE A 92 3.79 -4.33 8.18
N ASP A 93 4.43 -5.18 7.39
CA ASP A 93 3.72 -6.11 6.51
C ASP A 93 2.96 -7.17 7.28
N GLU A 94 3.48 -7.64 8.42
CA GLU A 94 2.80 -8.58 9.32
C GLU A 94 1.58 -7.93 9.99
N GLN A 95 1.73 -6.71 10.50
CA GLN A 95 0.62 -5.92 11.02
C GLN A 95 -0.49 -5.72 9.97
N ARG A 96 -0.11 -5.40 8.72
CA ARG A 96 -1.07 -5.30 7.62
C ARG A 96 -1.76 -6.63 7.31
N ARG A 97 -1.09 -7.77 7.47
CA ARG A 97 -1.71 -9.09 7.29
C ARG A 97 -2.70 -9.38 8.40
N ARG A 98 -2.33 -9.16 9.67
CA ARG A 98 -3.22 -9.33 10.83
C ARG A 98 -4.47 -8.47 10.69
N ASN A 99 -4.32 -7.19 10.38
CA ASN A 99 -5.45 -6.29 10.17
C ASN A 99 -6.36 -6.74 9.02
N ARG A 100 -5.82 -7.33 7.94
CA ARG A 100 -6.64 -7.91 6.87
C ARG A 100 -7.41 -9.15 7.34
N HIS A 101 -6.77 -10.04 8.10
CA HIS A 101 -7.44 -11.22 8.65
C HIS A 101 -8.52 -10.85 9.66
N GLU A 102 -8.27 -9.86 10.52
CA GLU A 102 -9.26 -9.35 11.47
C GLU A 102 -10.43 -8.68 10.75
N GLN A 103 -10.17 -7.89 9.69
CA GLN A 103 -11.23 -7.31 8.86
C GLN A 103 -12.10 -8.39 8.20
N LEU A 104 -11.49 -9.43 7.62
CA LEU A 104 -12.23 -10.53 7.01
C LEU A 104 -13.06 -11.30 8.05
N ALA A 105 -12.52 -11.54 9.25
CA ALA A 105 -13.25 -12.21 10.33
C ALA A 105 -14.44 -11.37 10.84
N LEU A 106 -14.30 -10.05 10.88
CA LEU A 106 -15.39 -9.12 11.23
C LEU A 106 -16.47 -9.07 10.15
N GLU A 107 -16.07 -9.11 8.87
CA GLU A 107 -16.99 -9.18 7.73
C GLU A 107 -17.78 -10.50 7.73
N GLU A 108 -17.14 -11.65 7.97
CA GLU A 108 -17.81 -12.96 8.08
C GLU A 108 -18.79 -13.04 9.27
N GLN A 109 -18.46 -12.39 10.40
CA GLN A 109 -19.37 -12.29 11.55
C GLN A 109 -20.55 -11.33 11.29
N ALA A 110 -20.34 -10.24 10.54
CA ALA A 110 -21.39 -9.32 10.14
C ALA A 110 -22.36 -9.94 9.13
N ASP A 111 -21.87 -10.75 8.20
CA ASP A 111 -22.68 -11.50 7.24
C ASP A 111 -23.52 -12.60 7.92
N SER A 112 -23.00 -13.19 9.00
CA SER A 112 -23.72 -14.20 9.80
C SER A 112 -24.78 -13.58 10.72
N ALA A 113 -24.61 -12.33 11.17
CA ALA A 113 -25.57 -11.60 12.00
C ALA A 113 -26.65 -10.85 11.19
N SER A 114 -26.40 -10.53 9.92
CA SER A 114 -27.33 -9.78 9.04
C SER A 114 -28.53 -10.58 8.50
N LEU A 115 -28.64 -11.88 8.78
CA LEU A 115 -29.84 -12.67 8.41
C LEU A 115 -30.99 -12.56 9.41
N ALA A 116 -30.84 -11.82 10.51
CA ALA A 116 -31.91 -11.54 11.46
C ALA A 116 -32.10 -10.02 11.67
N SER A 117 -33.06 -9.48 10.93
CA SER A 117 -33.71 -8.18 11.18
C SER A 117 -32.84 -6.93 11.00
N THR A 118 -32.79 -6.42 9.76
CA THR A 118 -32.61 -4.98 9.53
C THR A 118 -33.95 -4.43 9.01
N PRO A 119 -34.68 -3.59 9.76
CA PRO A 119 -35.77 -2.82 9.17
C PRO A 119 -35.16 -1.89 8.10
N PRO A 120 -35.85 -1.62 6.98
CA PRO A 120 -35.32 -0.74 5.95
C PRO A 120 -35.19 0.67 6.54
N SER A 121 -33.97 1.04 6.94
CA SER A 121 -33.66 2.42 7.31
C SER A 121 -33.69 3.23 6.02
N SER A 122 -34.78 3.98 5.84
CA SER A 122 -34.93 4.99 4.81
C SER A 122 -33.97 6.15 5.11
N ASP A 123 -32.82 6.19 4.42
CA ASP A 123 -32.06 7.38 4.01
C ASP A 123 -30.57 7.03 3.85
N ALA A 124 -30.17 6.59 2.65
CA ALA A 124 -28.80 6.74 2.15
C ALA A 124 -28.67 6.37 0.66
N ALA A 125 -29.71 6.55 -0.15
CA ALA A 125 -29.53 6.60 -1.60
C ALA A 125 -28.98 7.98 -1.98
N LEU A 126 -27.81 8.34 -1.46
CA LEU A 126 -27.08 9.51 -1.97
C LEU A 126 -26.81 9.24 -3.46
N SER A 127 -27.25 10.18 -4.29
CA SER A 127 -27.08 10.08 -5.74
C SER A 127 -25.60 9.88 -6.07
N LEU A 128 -25.28 9.12 -7.13
CA LEU A 128 -23.91 9.03 -7.67
C LEU A 128 -23.28 10.42 -7.87
N THR A 129 -24.12 11.43 -8.10
CA THR A 129 -23.74 12.84 -8.20
C THR A 129 -23.17 13.40 -6.90
N ASP A 130 -23.77 13.07 -5.75
CA ASP A 130 -23.35 13.56 -4.44
C ASP A 130 -22.08 12.84 -3.97
N ASN A 131 -21.96 11.55 -4.26
CA ASN A 131 -20.72 10.78 -4.05
C ASN A 131 -19.55 11.38 -4.85
N ARG A 132 -19.79 11.74 -6.12
CA ARG A 132 -18.79 12.39 -6.97
C ARG A 132 -18.37 13.75 -6.40
N LYS A 133 -19.31 14.57 -5.94
CA LYS A 133 -19.03 15.89 -5.34
C LYS A 133 -18.20 15.76 -4.05
N LEU A 134 -18.52 14.79 -3.20
CA LEU A 134 -17.78 14.55 -1.96
C LEU A 134 -16.32 14.18 -2.26
N LEU A 135 -16.08 13.26 -3.20
CA LEU A 135 -14.74 12.90 -3.63
C LEU A 135 -13.98 14.06 -4.28
N GLU A 136 -14.65 14.85 -5.12
CA GLU A 136 -14.06 16.03 -5.76
C GLU A 136 -13.66 17.06 -4.69
N ARG A 137 -14.48 17.27 -3.66
CA ARG A 137 -14.16 18.16 -2.53
C ARG A 137 -12.89 17.72 -1.80
N VAL A 138 -12.74 16.43 -1.51
CA VAL A 138 -11.54 15.86 -0.90
C VAL A 138 -10.32 16.04 -1.81
N TYR A 139 -10.48 15.81 -3.11
CA TYR A 139 -9.42 16.03 -4.09
C TYR A 139 -8.97 17.49 -4.16
N GLN A 140 -9.90 18.45 -4.18
CA GLN A 140 -9.58 19.88 -4.21
C GLN A 140 -8.80 20.31 -2.97
N GLU A 141 -9.11 19.73 -1.81
CA GLU A 141 -8.34 19.97 -0.59
C GLU A 141 -6.93 19.38 -0.66
N LEU A 142 -6.78 18.16 -1.20
CA LEU A 142 -5.47 17.59 -1.46
C LEU A 142 -4.66 18.46 -2.44
N TYR A 143 -5.32 18.99 -3.48
CA TYR A 143 -4.73 19.84 -4.50
C TYR A 143 -4.23 21.17 -3.92
N SER A 144 -5.03 21.82 -3.07
CA SER A 144 -4.71 23.12 -2.46
C SER A 144 -3.44 23.02 -1.59
N ARG A 145 -3.33 21.93 -0.81
CA ARG A 145 -2.18 21.65 0.07
C ARG A 145 -0.93 21.17 -0.67
N ARG A 146 -1.04 20.70 -1.91
CA ARG A 146 0.09 20.16 -2.67
C ARG A 146 0.97 21.28 -3.23
N ALA A 147 2.30 21.11 -3.12
CA ALA A 147 3.26 22.02 -3.72
C ALA A 147 3.05 22.13 -5.26
N PRO A 148 3.16 23.33 -5.86
CA PRO A 148 2.81 23.57 -7.26
C PRO A 148 3.44 22.62 -8.28
N ARG A 149 4.72 22.26 -8.07
CA ARG A 149 5.47 21.35 -8.95
C ARG A 149 4.84 19.95 -9.11
N PHE A 150 4.05 19.49 -8.15
CA PHE A 150 3.42 18.16 -8.17
C PHE A 150 1.94 18.20 -8.60
N ARG A 151 1.37 19.38 -8.81
CA ARG A 151 -0.07 19.52 -9.11
C ARG A 151 -0.46 18.92 -10.46
N LYS A 152 0.41 19.02 -11.46
CA LYS A 152 0.17 18.42 -12.80
C LYS A 152 0.01 16.90 -12.71
N GLU A 153 0.95 16.22 -12.05
CA GLU A 153 0.90 14.77 -11.84
C GLU A 153 -0.33 14.35 -11.04
N LEU A 154 -0.66 15.10 -9.98
CA LEU A 154 -1.84 14.87 -9.17
C LEU A 154 -3.15 15.01 -9.98
N THR A 155 -3.25 16.06 -10.81
CA THR A 155 -4.41 16.30 -11.70
C THR A 155 -4.57 15.19 -12.73
N HIS A 156 -3.46 14.79 -13.35
CA HIS A 156 -3.46 13.70 -14.31
C HIS A 156 -3.90 12.38 -13.69
N THR A 157 -3.32 12.01 -12.54
CA THR A 157 -3.69 10.77 -11.83
C THR A 157 -5.14 10.78 -11.35
N TRP A 158 -5.65 11.94 -10.92
CA TRP A 158 -7.06 12.09 -10.54
C TRP A 158 -7.99 11.90 -11.73
N ALA A 159 -7.67 12.49 -12.88
CA ALA A 159 -8.45 12.33 -14.10
C ALA A 159 -8.54 10.84 -14.52
N GLN A 160 -7.43 10.10 -14.44
CA GLN A 160 -7.43 8.65 -14.71
C GLN A 160 -8.38 7.89 -13.78
N VAL A 161 -8.26 8.10 -12.47
CA VAL A 161 -9.09 7.40 -11.48
C VAL A 161 -10.57 7.75 -11.64
N ARG A 162 -10.88 9.02 -11.90
CA ARG A 162 -12.25 9.47 -12.18
C ARG A 162 -12.80 8.84 -13.45
N GLY A 163 -11.98 8.77 -14.50
CA GLY A 163 -12.35 8.13 -15.76
C GLY A 163 -12.75 6.67 -15.58
N LEU A 164 -11.91 5.91 -14.88
CA LEU A 164 -12.16 4.48 -14.60
C LEU A 164 -13.39 4.23 -13.71
N ALA A 165 -13.70 5.16 -12.81
CA ALA A 165 -14.76 4.98 -11.81
C ALA A 165 -16.13 5.53 -12.25
N PHE A 166 -16.17 6.53 -13.14
CA PHE A 166 -17.39 7.28 -13.45
C PHE A 166 -17.61 7.59 -14.93
N GLU A 167 -16.62 7.41 -15.81
CA GLU A 167 -16.68 7.86 -17.21
C GLU A 167 -16.39 6.70 -18.19
N ASP A 168 -16.60 5.45 -17.76
CA ASP A 168 -16.41 4.21 -18.54
C ASP A 168 -15.04 4.05 -19.21
N ALA A 169 -14.02 4.77 -18.72
CA ALA A 169 -12.68 4.64 -19.26
C ALA A 169 -12.12 3.25 -18.95
N THR A 170 -11.31 2.72 -19.86
CA THR A 170 -10.69 1.40 -19.70
C THR A 170 -9.20 1.52 -19.38
N MET A 171 -8.66 0.50 -18.69
CA MET A 171 -7.21 0.41 -18.46
C MET A 171 -6.42 0.37 -19.78
N GLN A 172 -7.00 -0.18 -20.85
CA GLN A 172 -6.36 -0.22 -22.17
C GLN A 172 -6.20 1.19 -22.76
N GLU A 173 -7.19 2.06 -22.60
CA GLU A 173 -7.12 3.45 -23.05
C GLU A 173 -6.06 4.24 -22.28
N LEU A 174 -5.97 4.04 -20.97
CA LEU A 174 -4.92 4.67 -20.16
C LEU A 174 -3.52 4.20 -20.59
N LEU A 175 -3.33 2.90 -20.78
CA LEU A 175 -2.06 2.35 -21.27
C LEU A 175 -1.67 2.91 -22.64
N ARG A 176 -2.64 3.08 -23.53
CA ARG A 176 -2.40 3.66 -24.86
C ARG A 176 -2.05 5.14 -24.78
N ASN A 177 -2.84 5.91 -24.03
CA ASN A 177 -2.76 7.37 -24.03
C ASN A 177 -1.59 7.89 -23.18
N ASP A 178 -1.30 7.24 -22.06
CA ASP A 178 -0.37 7.78 -21.04
C ASP A 178 0.99 7.07 -21.06
N GLU A 179 1.01 5.78 -21.43
CA GLU A 179 2.23 4.96 -21.46
C GLU A 179 2.67 4.59 -22.89
N GLY A 180 1.93 5.06 -23.91
CA GLY A 180 2.27 4.84 -25.32
C GLY A 180 2.22 3.36 -25.74
N VAL A 181 1.49 2.52 -25.01
CA VAL A 181 1.39 1.09 -25.28
C VAL A 181 0.60 0.87 -26.57
N THR A 182 1.23 0.20 -27.54
CA THR A 182 0.65 -0.14 -28.84
C THR A 182 0.52 -1.66 -28.98
N ALA A 183 -0.07 -2.13 -30.09
CA ALA A 183 -0.18 -3.56 -30.39
C ALA A 183 1.19 -4.26 -30.53
N SER A 184 2.24 -3.50 -30.88
CA SER A 184 3.62 -3.98 -31.01
C SER A 184 4.41 -3.97 -29.69
N THR A 185 3.88 -3.41 -28.61
CA THR A 185 4.56 -3.38 -27.31
C THR A 185 4.63 -4.78 -26.71
N SER A 186 5.79 -5.15 -26.15
CA SER A 186 5.96 -6.47 -25.56
C SER A 186 5.04 -6.69 -24.35
N GLN A 187 4.68 -7.95 -24.07
CA GLN A 187 3.83 -8.28 -22.92
C GLN A 187 4.46 -7.87 -21.59
N SER A 188 5.80 -7.92 -21.48
CA SER A 188 6.54 -7.50 -20.30
C SER A 188 6.42 -5.99 -20.05
N GLU A 189 6.62 -5.18 -21.10
CA GLU A 189 6.50 -3.73 -21.01
C GLU A 189 5.06 -3.29 -20.70
N ARG A 190 4.08 -3.98 -21.28
CA ARG A 190 2.65 -3.74 -21.00
C ARG A 190 2.32 -3.98 -19.53
N LYS A 191 2.82 -5.07 -18.94
CA LYS A 191 2.68 -5.34 -17.50
C LYS A 191 3.38 -4.29 -16.64
N ALA A 192 4.59 -3.87 -17.04
CA ALA A 192 5.33 -2.84 -16.31
C ALA A 192 4.61 -1.48 -16.34
N ALA A 193 4.05 -1.09 -17.49
CA ALA A 193 3.23 0.11 -17.65
C ALA A 193 1.96 0.05 -16.78
N GLN A 194 1.25 -1.07 -16.81
CA GLN A 194 0.07 -1.27 -15.97
C GLN A 194 0.42 -1.17 -14.48
N GLN A 195 1.55 -1.75 -14.08
CA GLN A 195 2.03 -1.67 -12.70
C GLN A 195 2.37 -0.24 -12.28
N ARG A 196 2.92 0.60 -13.17
CA ARG A 196 3.17 2.02 -12.89
C ARG A 196 1.87 2.79 -12.65
N ILE A 197 0.87 2.61 -13.51
CA ILE A 197 -0.47 3.21 -13.35
C ILE A 197 -1.07 2.81 -12.00
N HIS A 198 -1.08 1.51 -11.69
CA HIS A 198 -1.60 1.00 -10.41
C HIS A 198 -0.88 1.59 -9.20
N GLN A 199 0.45 1.72 -9.26
CA GLN A 199 1.22 2.33 -8.18
C GLN A 199 0.88 3.82 -7.99
N ASN A 200 0.70 4.56 -9.09
CA ASN A 200 0.31 5.97 -9.02
C ASN A 200 -1.10 6.12 -8.43
N HIS A 201 -2.04 5.29 -8.85
CA HIS A 201 -3.40 5.28 -8.30
C HIS A 201 -3.41 4.91 -6.82
N SER A 202 -2.60 3.93 -6.40
CA SER A 202 -2.44 3.55 -4.99
C SER A 202 -1.88 4.70 -4.14
N ARG A 203 -0.89 5.44 -4.65
CA ARG A 203 -0.33 6.62 -3.96
C ARG A 203 -1.34 7.74 -3.84
N LEU A 204 -2.13 7.98 -4.89
CA LEU A 204 -3.22 8.96 -4.88
C LEU A 204 -4.27 8.59 -3.82
N ARG A 205 -4.76 7.35 -3.81
CA ARG A 205 -5.74 6.88 -2.80
C ARG A 205 -5.25 7.07 -1.37
N LYS A 206 -3.99 6.71 -1.08
CA LYS A 206 -3.40 6.94 0.24
C LYS A 206 -3.39 8.43 0.61
N SER A 207 -3.08 9.29 -0.36
CA SER A 207 -3.09 10.74 -0.16
C SER A 207 -4.50 11.28 0.09
N LEU A 208 -5.51 10.76 -0.62
CA LEU A 208 -6.91 11.11 -0.40
C LEU A 208 -7.39 10.66 0.99
N LEU A 209 -7.09 9.44 1.41
CA LEU A 209 -7.44 8.94 2.76
C LEU A 209 -6.84 9.81 3.86
N LEU A 210 -5.55 10.14 3.75
CA LEU A 210 -4.89 11.05 4.69
C LEU A 210 -5.55 12.45 4.68
N THR A 211 -6.00 12.91 3.51
CA THR A 211 -6.70 14.20 3.39
C THR A 211 -8.06 14.16 4.07
N VAL A 212 -8.82 13.06 3.94
CA VAL A 212 -10.08 12.86 4.67
C VAL A 212 -9.87 12.92 6.17
N ASP A 213 -8.83 12.24 6.69
CA ASP A 213 -8.53 12.25 8.11
C ASP A 213 -8.22 13.66 8.63
N VAL A 214 -7.43 14.42 7.87
CA VAL A 214 -7.09 15.80 8.20
C VAL A 214 -8.32 16.71 8.12
N MET A 215 -9.14 16.60 7.08
CA MET A 215 -10.38 17.38 6.94
C MET A 215 -11.37 17.10 8.07
N ASN A 216 -11.48 15.84 8.53
CA ASN A 216 -12.33 15.49 9.67
C ASN A 216 -11.78 16.08 10.98
N GLN A 217 -10.47 15.99 11.21
CA GLN A 217 -9.82 16.57 12.38
C GLN A 217 -9.95 18.10 12.44
N GLU A 218 -9.91 18.77 11.30
CA GLU A 218 -10.09 20.21 11.17
C GLU A 218 -11.56 20.65 11.12
N GLY A 219 -12.52 19.73 11.19
CA GLY A 219 -13.96 20.03 11.14
C GLY A 219 -14.48 20.45 9.77
N LEU A 220 -13.69 20.24 8.70
CA LEU A 220 -14.07 20.54 7.32
C LEU A 220 -15.01 19.47 6.73
N LEU A 221 -14.99 18.24 7.27
CA LEU A 221 -15.94 17.18 6.97
C LEU A 221 -16.66 16.75 8.25
N SER A 222 -17.93 16.40 8.13
CA SER A 222 -18.65 15.71 9.20
C SER A 222 -18.08 14.28 9.37
N PRO A 223 -18.26 13.64 10.54
CA PRO A 223 -17.86 12.25 10.74
C PRO A 223 -18.51 11.30 9.72
N ASP A 224 -19.77 11.54 9.38
CA ASP A 224 -20.53 10.74 8.40
C ASP A 224 -19.99 10.90 6.98
N ASP A 225 -19.70 12.14 6.56
CA ASP A 225 -19.07 12.42 5.26
C ASP A 225 -17.67 11.82 5.18
N ALA A 226 -16.90 11.86 6.28
CA ALA A 226 -15.57 11.25 6.33
C ALA A 226 -15.65 9.71 6.21
N MET A 227 -16.63 9.08 6.87
CA MET A 227 -16.87 7.64 6.73
C MET A 227 -17.25 7.28 5.29
N LEU A 228 -18.19 8.02 4.69
CA LEU A 228 -18.63 7.82 3.31
C LEU A 228 -17.47 8.03 2.33
N ALA A 229 -16.68 9.10 2.48
CA ALA A 229 -15.52 9.37 1.63
C ALA A 229 -14.49 8.23 1.68
N ARG A 230 -14.23 7.65 2.86
CA ARG A 230 -13.34 6.48 2.99
C ARG A 230 -13.88 5.26 2.25
N GLN A 231 -15.18 4.98 2.38
CA GLN A 231 -15.84 3.88 1.66
C GLN A 231 -15.75 4.08 0.14
N LEU A 232 -16.05 5.29 -0.35
CA LEU A 232 -15.95 5.65 -1.76
C LEU A 232 -14.51 5.47 -2.28
N ILE A 233 -13.50 5.96 -1.55
CA ILE A 233 -12.08 5.80 -1.93
C ILE A 233 -11.65 4.32 -1.93
N ALA A 234 -12.16 3.50 -0.99
CA ALA A 234 -11.89 2.07 -0.96
C ALA A 234 -12.49 1.36 -2.18
N ASN A 235 -13.70 1.76 -2.60
CA ASN A 235 -14.38 1.20 -3.77
C ASN A 235 -13.69 1.54 -5.10
N LEU A 236 -12.91 2.62 -5.17
CA LEU A 236 -12.04 2.91 -6.33
C LEU A 236 -11.02 1.78 -6.61
N ASN A 237 -10.75 0.86 -5.66
CA ASN A 237 -9.93 -0.33 -5.93
C ASN A 237 -10.63 -1.36 -6.84
N ARG A 238 -11.96 -1.52 -6.73
CA ARG A 238 -12.70 -2.58 -7.42
C ARG A 238 -12.79 -2.32 -8.93
N CYS A 239 -13.03 -1.07 -9.33
CA CYS A 239 -13.05 -0.63 -10.73
C CYS A 239 -11.71 -0.83 -11.47
N GLN A 240 -10.60 -1.01 -10.74
CA GLN A 240 -9.26 -1.24 -11.31
C GLN A 240 -8.93 -2.72 -11.53
N SER A 241 -9.76 -3.61 -10.97
CA SER A 241 -9.57 -5.07 -10.97
C SER A 241 -10.44 -5.75 -12.03
N ASP A 242 -11.64 -5.23 -12.29
CA ASP A 242 -12.68 -5.91 -13.08
C ASP A 242 -12.58 -5.77 -14.60
N SER A 243 -11.54 -5.13 -15.14
CA SER A 243 -11.29 -5.06 -16.61
C SER A 243 -10.85 -6.40 -17.25
N VAL A 244 -11.08 -7.55 -16.60
CA VAL A 244 -10.78 -8.89 -17.15
C VAL A 244 -12.04 -9.74 -17.38
N ALA A 245 -13.23 -9.33 -16.92
CA ALA A 245 -14.46 -10.05 -17.21
C ALA A 245 -15.19 -9.43 -18.41
N GLY A 246 -15.30 -10.20 -19.49
CA GLY A 246 -15.89 -9.81 -20.74
C GLY A 246 -17.32 -9.27 -20.62
N VAL A 247 -17.60 -8.30 -21.49
CA VAL A 247 -18.92 -7.78 -21.84
C VAL A 247 -19.88 -8.94 -22.10
N ALA A 248 -20.89 -9.08 -21.25
CA ALA A 248 -22.16 -9.70 -21.60
C ALA A 248 -23.23 -8.60 -21.63
N HIS A 249 -23.37 -7.95 -22.78
CA HIS A 249 -24.57 -7.19 -23.10
C HIS A 249 -25.74 -8.17 -23.28
N GLY A 250 -26.57 -8.28 -22.24
CA GLY A 250 -27.88 -8.92 -22.29
C GLY A 250 -28.96 -7.85 -22.32
N LYS A 251 -29.59 -7.68 -23.50
CA LYS A 251 -30.68 -6.76 -23.83
C LYS A 251 -31.83 -6.81 -22.80
N SER A 252 -32.37 -5.64 -22.45
CA SER A 252 -33.76 -5.53 -22.01
C SER A 252 -34.68 -5.43 -23.23
N PRO A 253 -35.88 -6.06 -23.19
CA PRO A 253 -36.93 -5.85 -24.19
C PRO A 253 -37.51 -4.44 -24.14
#